data_AF-A0A2V8YV99-F1
#
_entry.id   AF-A0A2V8YV99-F1
#
_cell.length_a   1.000
_cell.length_b   1.000
_cell.length_c   1.000
_cell.angle_alpha   90.00
_cell.angle_beta   90.00
_cell.angle_gamma   90.00
#
_symmetry.space_group_name_H-M   'P 1'
#
loop_
_entity.id
_entity.type
_entity.pdbx_description
1 polymer ?
#
loop_
_entity_poly.entity_id
_entity_poly.type
_entity_poly.pdbx_seq_one_letter_code
_entity_poly.pdbx_strand_id
1 'polypeptide(L)'
;MVFPCVRPPVPQGDKPSLFVLDASGNLFRLKPEADEPVALLEQSGVLALTSLEGIPAYVSVDKARNTVEYTSMGREPFRGVVLSGAEGVEQAFFGFGAHAQAPFCLLAIQKSPTRWLVVSGQKRSNDIQTEQTQEIVGVIQEPNYAEALVSLRENRHVVTLKGPDWERTLFESPDSIAHLTVCQGKPWIAYSTTKGDVIVYSLPLAQSLCRYLNEDRND
;
A
#
# COMPACT_ATOMS: atom_id res chain seq x y z
N MET A 1 3.17 4.35 -14.85
CA MET A 1 2.33 3.51 -13.98
C MET A 1 3.27 2.59 -13.22
N VAL A 2 3.35 2.71 -11.90
CA VAL A 2 4.26 1.90 -11.08
C VAL A 2 3.50 0.66 -10.62
N PHE A 3 3.97 -0.52 -11.02
CA PHE A 3 3.36 -1.79 -10.61
C PHE A 3 3.98 -2.24 -9.29
N PRO A 4 3.17 -2.55 -8.25
CA PRO A 4 3.69 -3.15 -7.03
C PRO A 4 4.46 -4.42 -7.38
N CYS A 5 5.69 -4.53 -6.88
CA CYS A 5 6.52 -5.72 -7.09
C CYS A 5 7.19 -6.16 -5.79
N VAL A 6 7.28 -7.47 -5.60
CA VAL A 6 7.82 -8.09 -4.40
C VAL A 6 8.78 -9.20 -4.79
N ARG A 7 10.01 -9.13 -4.27
CA ARG A 7 11.01 -10.17 -4.42
C ARG A 7 11.20 -10.88 -3.08
N PRO A 8 10.69 -12.12 -2.90
CA PRO A 8 10.97 -12.90 -1.71
C PRO A 8 12.47 -13.23 -1.58
N PRO A 9 12.96 -13.43 -0.34
CA PRO A 9 14.26 -14.00 -0.09
C PRO A 9 14.26 -15.41 -0.63
N VAL A 10 15.35 -15.74 -1.29
CA VAL A 10 15.51 -17.01 -1.97
C VAL A 10 15.96 -18.05 -0.95
N PRO A 11 15.19 -19.13 -0.71
CA PRO A 11 15.72 -20.28 0.02
C PRO A 11 17.01 -20.77 -0.66
N GLN A 12 17.99 -21.26 0.11
CA GLN A 12 19.22 -21.83 -0.48
C GLN A 12 18.86 -22.89 -1.54
N GLY A 13 19.29 -22.66 -2.79
CA GLY A 13 19.10 -23.57 -3.92
C GLY A 13 17.94 -23.23 -4.87
N ASP A 14 17.00 -22.36 -4.47
CA ASP A 14 15.94 -21.89 -5.37
C ASP A 14 16.41 -20.72 -6.25
N LYS A 15 15.72 -20.47 -7.36
CA LYS A 15 15.92 -19.23 -8.14
C LYS A 15 14.97 -18.13 -7.64
N PRO A 16 15.41 -16.86 -7.59
CA PRO A 16 14.56 -15.74 -7.19
C PRO A 16 13.34 -15.66 -8.09
N SER A 17 12.14 -15.71 -7.50
CA SER A 17 10.90 -15.33 -8.19
C SER A 17 10.61 -13.85 -7.95
N LEU A 18 9.96 -13.18 -8.89
CA LEU A 18 9.45 -11.82 -8.72
C LEU A 18 7.93 -11.85 -8.83
N PHE A 19 7.23 -11.29 -7.86
CA PHE A 19 5.78 -11.11 -7.93
C PHE A 19 5.47 -9.70 -8.41
N VAL A 20 4.57 -9.57 -9.37
CA VAL A 20 4.18 -8.28 -9.97
C VAL A 20 2.67 -8.22 -10.05
N LEU A 21 2.09 -7.12 -9.57
CA LEU A 21 0.66 -6.83 -9.68
C LEU A 21 0.43 -5.87 -10.85
N ASP A 22 -0.34 -6.28 -11.85
CA ASP A 22 -0.71 -5.40 -12.96
C ASP A 22 -1.85 -4.41 -12.58
N ALA A 23 -2.19 -3.50 -13.50
CA ALA A 23 -3.23 -2.51 -13.29
C ALA A 23 -4.66 -3.08 -13.30
N SER A 24 -4.84 -4.31 -13.78
CA SER A 24 -6.11 -5.02 -13.83
C SER A 24 -6.33 -5.90 -12.58
N GLY A 25 -5.39 -5.88 -11.62
CA GLY A 25 -5.47 -6.69 -10.42
C GLY A 25 -5.06 -8.15 -10.63
N ASN A 26 -4.24 -8.43 -11.63
CA ASN A 26 -3.63 -9.76 -11.84
C ASN A 26 -2.26 -9.81 -11.20
N LEU A 27 -2.07 -10.79 -10.33
CA LEU A 27 -0.80 -11.10 -9.71
C LEU A 27 -0.06 -12.15 -10.54
N PHE A 28 1.08 -11.76 -11.09
CA PHE A 28 1.98 -12.64 -11.82
C PHE A 28 3.18 -13.02 -10.97
N ARG A 29 3.61 -14.28 -11.08
CA ARG A 29 4.92 -14.74 -10.62
C ARG A 29 5.83 -14.92 -11.83
N LEU A 30 6.90 -14.15 -11.86
CA LEU A 30 7.96 -14.25 -12.86
C LEU A 30 9.02 -15.23 -12.33
N LYS A 31 9.26 -16.30 -13.09
CA LYS A 31 10.29 -17.30 -12.79
C LYS A 31 11.39 -17.25 -13.85
N PRO A 32 12.66 -17.19 -13.46
CA PRO A 32 13.76 -17.34 -14.39
C PRO A 32 13.92 -18.82 -14.77
N GLU A 33 13.41 -19.23 -15.94
CA GLU A 33 13.76 -20.54 -16.52
C GLU A 33 15.03 -20.44 -17.37
N ALA A 34 15.60 -21.58 -17.77
CA ALA A 34 16.94 -21.64 -18.38
C ALA A 34 17.00 -20.93 -19.74
N ASP A 35 15.90 -20.96 -20.50
CA ASP A 35 15.87 -20.46 -21.89
C ASP A 35 14.94 -19.25 -22.06
N GLU A 36 13.86 -19.11 -21.27
CA GLU A 36 12.94 -17.96 -21.32
C GLU A 36 12.36 -17.62 -19.93
N PRO A 37 12.16 -16.33 -19.59
CA PRO A 37 11.44 -15.96 -18.38
C PRO A 37 9.95 -16.30 -18.54
N VAL A 38 9.40 -17.11 -17.62
CA VAL A 38 7.98 -17.47 -17.62
C VAL A 38 7.23 -16.57 -16.65
N ALA A 39 6.12 -16.00 -17.11
CA ALA A 39 5.15 -15.28 -16.29
C ALA A 39 3.92 -16.15 -16.03
N LEU A 40 3.71 -16.54 -14.77
CA LEU A 40 2.57 -17.36 -14.35
C LEU A 40 1.54 -16.48 -13.64
N LEU A 41 0.27 -16.54 -14.06
CA LEU A 41 -0.82 -15.92 -13.33
C LEU A 41 -1.09 -16.71 -12.04
N GLU A 42 -0.87 -16.10 -10.88
CA GLU A 42 -1.10 -16.71 -9.57
C GLU A 42 -2.52 -16.44 -9.08
N GLN A 43 -3.02 -15.20 -9.26
CA GLN A 43 -4.32 -14.79 -8.76
C GLN A 43 -4.85 -13.57 -9.53
N SER A 44 -6.16 -13.52 -9.77
CA SER A 44 -6.87 -12.33 -10.27
C SER A 44 -7.70 -11.67 -9.16
N GLY A 45 -8.06 -10.39 -9.36
CA GLY A 45 -8.81 -9.62 -8.37
C GLY A 45 -7.99 -9.22 -7.15
N VAL A 46 -6.66 -9.15 -7.30
CA VAL A 46 -5.74 -8.67 -6.27
C VAL A 46 -5.77 -7.14 -6.23
N LEU A 47 -5.98 -6.57 -5.05
CA LEU A 47 -6.05 -5.13 -4.81
C LEU A 47 -4.72 -4.55 -4.36
N ALA A 48 -3.94 -5.30 -3.58
CA ALA A 48 -2.70 -4.85 -3.02
C ALA A 48 -1.72 -6.01 -2.82
N LEU A 49 -0.42 -5.71 -2.94
CA LEU A 49 0.69 -6.65 -2.80
C LEU A 49 1.73 -6.08 -1.82
N THR A 50 2.28 -6.93 -0.96
CA THR A 50 3.31 -6.59 0.05
C THR A 50 4.30 -7.74 0.24
N SER A 51 5.42 -7.45 0.90
CA SER A 51 6.37 -8.43 1.42
C SER A 51 6.52 -8.24 2.92
N LEU A 52 6.18 -9.25 3.71
CA LEU A 52 6.39 -9.26 5.16
C LEU A 52 7.50 -10.25 5.48
N GLU A 53 8.62 -9.78 6.03
CA GLU A 53 9.80 -10.62 6.31
C GLU A 53 10.26 -11.41 5.08
N GLY A 54 10.03 -10.84 3.89
CA GLY A 54 10.31 -11.48 2.62
C GLY A 54 9.22 -12.41 2.10
N ILE A 55 8.22 -12.75 2.90
CA ILE A 55 7.09 -13.57 2.44
C ILE A 55 6.13 -12.68 1.65
N PRO A 56 5.83 -12.99 0.38
CA PRO A 56 4.86 -12.23 -0.38
C PRO A 56 3.46 -12.45 0.20
N ALA A 57 2.71 -11.37 0.35
CA ALA A 57 1.33 -11.42 0.76
C ALA A 57 0.49 -10.42 -0.05
N TYR A 58 -0.78 -10.71 -0.21
CA TYR A 58 -1.69 -9.90 -0.99
C TYR A 58 -3.10 -9.90 -0.43
N VAL A 59 -3.88 -8.92 -0.83
CA VAL A 59 -5.33 -8.87 -0.57
C VAL A 59 -6.07 -8.95 -1.89
N SER A 60 -7.08 -9.81 -1.95
CA SER A 60 -7.90 -10.04 -3.13
C SER A 60 -9.38 -10.00 -2.82
N VAL A 61 -10.18 -9.71 -3.86
CA VAL A 61 -11.64 -9.77 -3.81
C VAL A 61 -12.12 -11.03 -4.50
N ASP A 62 -12.86 -11.86 -3.77
CA ASP A 62 -13.62 -12.97 -4.34
C ASP A 62 -15.09 -12.55 -4.46
N LYS A 63 -15.47 -12.12 -5.67
CA LYS A 63 -16.84 -11.68 -5.95
C LYS A 63 -17.86 -12.81 -5.88
N ALA A 64 -17.44 -14.06 -6.16
CA ALA A 64 -18.35 -15.21 -6.11
C ALA A 64 -18.71 -15.59 -4.67
N ARG A 65 -17.74 -15.46 -3.75
CA ARG A 65 -17.95 -15.68 -2.31
C ARG A 65 -18.36 -14.42 -1.56
N ASN A 66 -18.33 -13.27 -2.22
CA ASN A 66 -18.57 -11.96 -1.64
C ASN A 66 -17.63 -11.68 -0.43
N THR A 67 -16.34 -11.99 -0.60
CA THR A 67 -15.32 -11.85 0.46
C THR A 67 -14.13 -11.03 0.01
N VAL A 68 -13.50 -10.34 0.96
CA VAL A 68 -12.15 -9.81 0.83
C VAL A 68 -11.22 -10.69 1.65
N GLU A 69 -10.18 -11.18 1.01
CA GLU A 69 -9.29 -12.19 1.57
C GLU A 69 -7.86 -11.71 1.55
N TYR A 70 -7.14 -12.08 2.61
CA TYR A 70 -5.70 -11.93 2.69
C TYR A 70 -5.06 -13.30 2.48
N THR A 71 -4.00 -13.31 1.67
CA THR A 71 -3.21 -14.51 1.41
C THR A 71 -1.74 -14.21 1.63
N SER A 72 -1.06 -15.07 2.39
CA SER A 72 0.40 -15.11 2.53
C SER A 72 0.93 -16.36 1.85
N MET A 73 1.93 -16.20 0.99
CA MET A 73 2.50 -17.27 0.17
C MET A 73 3.77 -17.89 0.79
N GLY A 74 3.85 -17.93 2.12
CA GLY A 74 4.96 -18.53 2.86
C GLY A 74 5.06 -20.05 2.66
N ARG A 75 6.05 -20.66 3.33
CA ARG A 75 6.19 -22.14 3.36
C ARG A 75 4.94 -22.84 3.87
N GLU A 76 4.25 -22.21 4.82
CA GLU A 76 2.91 -22.55 5.25
C GLU A 76 1.98 -21.43 4.77
N PRO A 77 1.37 -21.58 3.58
CA PRO A 77 0.48 -20.55 3.06
C PRO A 77 -0.68 -20.32 4.02
N PHE A 78 -0.98 -19.06 4.28
CA PHE A 78 -2.13 -18.67 5.09
C PHE A 78 -3.14 -17.95 4.20
N ARG A 79 -4.42 -18.30 4.32
CA ARG A 79 -5.53 -17.60 3.69
C ARG A 79 -6.59 -17.32 4.75
N GLY A 80 -7.02 -16.06 4.84
CA GLY A 80 -8.01 -15.63 5.82
C GLY A 80 -8.97 -14.62 5.24
N VAL A 81 -10.25 -14.73 5.60
CA VAL A 81 -11.26 -13.72 5.28
C VAL A 81 -11.06 -12.52 6.18
N VAL A 82 -10.81 -11.36 5.58
CA VAL A 82 -10.64 -10.09 6.31
C VAL A 82 -11.99 -9.39 6.46
N LEU A 83 -12.80 -9.42 5.40
CA LEU A 83 -14.12 -8.79 5.34
C LEU A 83 -15.13 -9.69 4.65
N SER A 84 -16.30 -9.83 5.25
CA SER A 84 -17.50 -10.36 4.61
C SER A 84 -18.22 -9.19 3.93
N GLY A 85 -18.46 -9.29 2.63
CA GLY A 85 -18.94 -8.18 1.79
C GLY A 85 -17.80 -7.59 0.96
N ALA A 86 -17.83 -7.90 -0.34
CA ALA A 86 -16.91 -7.40 -1.36
C ALA A 86 -17.53 -6.30 -2.25
N GLU A 87 -18.83 -6.06 -2.11
CA GLU A 87 -19.54 -5.06 -2.90
C GLU A 87 -18.95 -3.66 -2.66
N GLY A 88 -18.56 -2.97 -3.74
CA GLY A 88 -17.96 -1.63 -3.67
C GLY A 88 -16.50 -1.59 -3.17
N VAL A 89 -15.87 -2.75 -2.94
CA VAL A 89 -14.45 -2.83 -2.58
C VAL A 89 -13.60 -2.78 -3.83
N GLU A 90 -12.93 -1.65 -4.07
CA GLU A 90 -12.11 -1.44 -5.26
C GLU A 90 -10.63 -1.21 -4.94
N GLN A 91 -10.32 -0.87 -3.69
CA GLN A 91 -8.99 -0.45 -3.28
C GLN A 91 -8.58 -1.05 -1.94
N ALA A 92 -7.28 -1.34 -1.83
CA ALA A 92 -6.64 -1.70 -0.58
C ALA A 92 -5.21 -1.15 -0.55
N PHE A 93 -4.70 -0.88 0.64
CA PHE A 93 -3.33 -0.41 0.84
C PHE A 93 -2.67 -1.12 2.00
N PHE A 94 -1.44 -1.58 1.80
CA PHE A 94 -0.55 -1.97 2.88
C PHE A 94 0.34 -0.80 3.28
N GLY A 95 0.55 -0.64 4.58
CA GLY A 95 1.29 0.47 5.15
C GLY A 95 2.15 0.09 6.34
N PHE A 96 2.83 1.08 6.91
CA PHE A 96 3.63 0.91 8.12
C PHE A 96 2.75 0.81 9.36
N GLY A 97 2.85 -0.30 10.09
CA GLY A 97 2.26 -0.47 11.42
C GLY A 97 3.37 -0.80 12.43
N ALA A 98 3.67 0.12 13.34
CA ALA A 98 4.76 -0.02 14.31
C ALA A 98 4.66 -1.30 15.16
N HIS A 99 3.43 -1.76 15.43
CA HIS A 99 3.13 -2.97 16.21
C HIS A 99 2.25 -3.97 15.47
N ALA A 100 2.18 -3.88 14.15
CA ALA A 100 1.39 -4.82 13.36
C ALA A 100 2.01 -6.23 13.51
N GLN A 101 1.28 -7.12 14.18
CA GLN A 101 1.71 -8.51 14.37
C GLN A 101 1.37 -9.34 13.13
N ALA A 102 2.22 -10.31 12.82
CA ALA A 102 1.93 -11.32 11.82
C ALA A 102 0.53 -11.98 12.04
N PRO A 103 -0.17 -12.38 10.98
CA PRO A 103 0.29 -12.35 9.58
C PRO A 103 0.08 -10.99 8.88
N PHE A 104 -0.64 -10.04 9.48
CA PHE A 104 -1.04 -8.82 8.78
C PHE A 104 -0.13 -7.63 9.14
N CYS A 105 0.47 -7.00 8.14
CA CYS A 105 0.89 -5.60 8.26
C CYS A 105 -0.34 -4.68 8.38
N LEU A 106 -0.12 -3.37 8.54
CA LEU A 106 -1.23 -2.42 8.56
C LEU A 106 -1.92 -2.42 7.18
N LEU A 107 -3.22 -2.67 7.17
CA LEU A 107 -4.01 -2.84 5.95
C LEU A 107 -5.24 -1.92 6.00
N ALA A 108 -5.43 -1.12 4.96
CA ALA A 108 -6.67 -0.40 4.72
C ALA A 108 -7.44 -1.06 3.57
N ILE A 109 -8.75 -1.24 3.75
CA ILE A 109 -9.68 -1.79 2.74
C ILE A 109 -10.81 -0.78 2.57
N GLN A 110 -11.08 -0.39 1.32
CA GLN A 110 -12.22 0.44 1.00
C GLN A 110 -13.52 -0.36 1.14
N LYS A 111 -14.45 0.08 1.99
CA LYS A 111 -15.80 -0.50 2.12
C LYS A 111 -16.82 0.21 1.24
N SER A 112 -16.61 1.51 1.03
CA SER A 112 -17.40 2.36 0.15
C SER A 112 -16.53 3.55 -0.29
N PRO A 113 -16.99 4.41 -1.22
CA PRO A 113 -16.20 5.55 -1.70
C PRO A 113 -15.63 6.45 -0.59
N THR A 114 -16.31 6.50 0.57
CA THR A 114 -15.92 7.36 1.69
C THR A 114 -15.67 6.62 2.99
N ARG A 115 -15.73 5.29 3.01
CA ARG A 115 -15.56 4.49 4.24
C ARG A 115 -14.50 3.44 4.05
N TRP A 116 -13.57 3.41 4.99
CA TRP A 116 -12.42 2.50 4.97
C TRP A 116 -12.37 1.72 6.27
N LEU A 117 -12.07 0.43 6.16
CA LEU A 117 -11.70 -0.41 7.29
C LEU A 117 -10.19 -0.44 7.41
N VAL A 118 -9.66 -0.17 8.60
CA VAL A 118 -8.25 -0.39 8.91
C VAL A 118 -8.09 -1.62 9.79
N VAL A 119 -7.14 -2.48 9.43
CA VAL A 119 -6.83 -3.73 10.11
C VAL A 119 -5.35 -3.72 10.49
N SER A 120 -5.07 -4.04 11.75
CA SER A 120 -3.71 -4.10 12.29
C SER A 120 -3.51 -5.45 12.96
N GLY A 121 -2.70 -6.32 12.35
CA GLY A 121 -2.63 -7.72 12.74
C GLY A 121 -4.00 -8.42 12.63
N GLN A 122 -4.33 -9.26 13.60
CA GLN A 122 -5.63 -9.94 13.65
C GLN A 122 -6.77 -9.08 14.21
N LYS A 123 -6.47 -7.87 14.70
CA LYS A 123 -7.46 -6.98 15.29
C LYS A 123 -8.04 -6.07 14.23
N ARG A 124 -9.36 -6.13 14.06
CA ARG A 124 -10.09 -5.04 13.39
C ARG A 124 -9.93 -3.80 14.26
N SER A 125 -9.36 -2.75 13.70
CA SER A 125 -9.05 -1.55 14.48
C SER A 125 -10.24 -0.60 14.43
N ASN A 126 -10.45 0.07 13.31
CA ASN A 126 -11.33 1.21 13.18
C ASN A 126 -11.89 1.31 11.77
N ASP A 127 -13.12 1.83 11.68
CA ASP A 127 -13.65 2.37 10.42
C ASP A 127 -13.30 3.86 10.37
N ILE A 128 -12.74 4.30 9.24
CA ILE A 128 -12.37 5.69 9.00
C ILE A 128 -13.27 6.23 7.89
N GLN A 129 -13.94 7.35 8.21
CA GLN A 129 -14.80 8.08 7.28
C GLN A 129 -14.00 9.22 6.62
N THR A 130 -14.07 9.33 5.30
CA THR A 130 -13.39 10.34 4.50
C THR A 130 -14.40 11.25 3.79
N GLU A 131 -13.94 12.38 3.29
CA GLU A 131 -14.69 13.24 2.38
C GLU A 131 -14.59 12.70 0.94
N GLN A 132 -15.57 12.99 0.09
CA GLN A 132 -15.53 12.60 -1.34
C GLN A 132 -14.40 13.28 -2.12
N THR A 133 -13.89 14.40 -1.61
CA THR A 133 -12.81 15.18 -2.20
C THR A 133 -11.42 14.67 -1.81
N GLN A 134 -11.34 13.70 -0.88
CA GLN A 134 -10.09 13.10 -0.44
C GLN A 134 -9.76 11.89 -1.30
N GLU A 135 -8.60 11.92 -1.95
CA GLU A 135 -8.05 10.75 -2.62
C GLU A 135 -7.18 9.97 -1.62
N ILE A 136 -7.55 8.73 -1.33
CA ILE A 136 -6.78 7.87 -0.42
C ILE A 136 -5.68 7.16 -1.18
N VAL A 137 -4.45 7.30 -0.69
CA VAL A 137 -3.23 6.81 -1.37
C VAL A 137 -2.39 5.88 -0.50
N GLY A 138 -2.82 5.62 0.73
CA GLY A 138 -2.11 4.72 1.62
C GLY A 138 -2.68 4.69 3.03
N VAL A 139 -2.00 3.95 3.90
CA VAL A 139 -2.31 3.85 5.32
C VAL A 139 -1.00 3.87 6.11
N ILE A 140 -1.00 4.46 7.30
CA ILE A 140 0.18 4.53 8.16
C ILE A 140 -0.24 4.58 9.63
N GLN A 141 0.59 4.02 10.50
CA GLN A 141 0.46 4.20 11.94
C GLN A 141 1.43 5.26 12.42
N GLU A 142 0.91 6.27 13.11
CA GLU A 142 1.70 7.32 13.74
C GLU A 142 2.47 6.81 14.97
N PRO A 143 3.52 7.53 15.42
CA PRO A 143 4.31 7.15 16.60
C PRO A 143 3.50 7.01 17.90
N ASN A 144 2.38 7.72 18.03
CA ASN A 144 1.43 7.60 19.15
C ASN A 144 0.41 6.44 18.98
N TYR A 145 0.66 5.56 18.01
CA TYR A 145 -0.15 4.39 17.67
C TYR A 145 -1.48 4.65 16.97
N ALA A 146 -1.77 5.90 16.61
CA ALA A 146 -2.98 6.20 15.84
C ALA A 146 -2.82 5.72 14.39
N GLU A 147 -3.72 4.87 13.94
CA GLU A 147 -3.78 4.46 12.54
C GLU A 147 -4.51 5.54 11.74
N ALA A 148 -3.98 5.86 10.57
CA ALA A 148 -4.52 6.90 9.71
C ALA A 148 -4.42 6.51 8.24
N LEU A 149 -5.40 6.95 7.46
CA LEU A 149 -5.30 6.97 6.01
C LEU A 149 -4.42 8.15 5.59
N VAL A 150 -3.59 7.93 4.58
CA VAL A 150 -2.87 8.99 3.89
C VAL A 150 -3.74 9.46 2.74
N SER A 151 -4.07 10.75 2.69
CA SER A 151 -4.90 11.33 1.65
C SER A 151 -4.26 12.51 0.94
N LEU A 152 -4.64 12.70 -0.32
CA LEU A 152 -4.33 13.87 -1.13
C LEU A 152 -5.57 14.77 -1.21
N ARG A 153 -5.38 16.06 -0.98
CA ARG A 153 -6.39 17.12 -1.07
C ARG A 153 -5.90 18.26 -1.95
N GLU A 154 -6.82 19.19 -2.24
CA GLU A 154 -6.53 20.44 -2.94
C GLU A 154 -5.78 20.22 -4.25
N ASN A 155 -6.39 19.48 -5.17
CA ASN A 155 -5.77 19.11 -6.46
C ASN A 155 -4.40 18.42 -6.29
N ARG A 156 -4.29 17.59 -5.25
CA ARG A 156 -3.10 16.79 -4.92
C ARG A 156 -1.88 17.62 -4.49
N HIS A 157 -2.10 18.80 -3.91
CA HIS A 157 -1.03 19.61 -3.31
C HIS A 157 -0.84 19.31 -1.82
N VAL A 158 -1.90 18.94 -1.12
CA VAL A 158 -1.87 18.77 0.34
C VAL A 158 -1.91 17.29 0.70
N VAL A 159 -0.96 16.84 1.50
CA VAL A 159 -0.95 15.48 2.08
C VAL A 159 -1.48 15.56 3.50
N THR A 160 -2.54 14.82 3.81
CA THR A 160 -3.11 14.74 5.15
C THR A 160 -3.11 13.32 5.70
N LEU A 161 -3.13 13.21 7.03
CA LEU A 161 -3.48 12.00 7.75
C LEU A 161 -4.91 12.12 8.25
N LYS A 162 -5.72 11.11 7.96
CA LYS A 162 -7.10 11.00 8.43
C LYS A 162 -7.25 9.79 9.36
N GLY A 163 -7.46 10.05 10.64
CA GLY A 163 -7.88 9.03 11.61
C GLY A 163 -9.40 8.99 11.76
N PRO A 164 -9.94 8.19 12.71
CA PRO A 164 -11.38 8.08 12.94
C PRO A 164 -12.05 9.43 13.26
N ASP A 165 -11.50 10.14 14.25
CA ASP A 165 -12.09 11.38 14.80
C ASP A 165 -11.19 12.61 14.63
N TRP A 166 -10.13 12.49 13.84
CA TRP A 166 -9.15 13.56 13.67
C TRP A 166 -8.61 13.60 12.25
N GLU A 167 -8.10 14.77 11.85
CA GLU A 167 -7.40 14.97 10.60
C GLU A 167 -6.26 15.96 10.82
N ARG A 168 -5.13 15.75 10.14
CA ARG A 168 -3.98 16.64 10.22
C ARG A 168 -3.28 16.74 8.88
N THR A 169 -2.96 17.96 8.44
CA THR A 169 -2.04 18.19 7.32
C THR A 169 -0.62 17.82 7.72
N LEU A 170 0.03 16.97 6.93
CA LEU A 170 1.45 16.65 7.09
C LEU A 170 2.34 17.70 6.46
N PHE A 171 2.07 18.00 5.20
CA PHE A 171 2.79 19.00 4.42
C PHE A 171 1.97 19.40 3.20
N GLU A 172 2.34 20.56 2.66
CA GLU A 172 1.88 21.05 1.37
C GLU A 172 3.04 21.03 0.39
N SER A 173 2.77 20.52 -0.81
CA SER A 173 3.72 20.51 -1.92
C SER A 173 3.45 21.73 -2.81
N PRO A 174 4.47 22.51 -3.18
CA PRO A 174 4.30 23.66 -4.06
C PRO A 174 3.80 23.25 -5.45
N ASP A 175 4.11 22.03 -5.87
CA ASP A 175 3.68 21.44 -7.13
C ASP A 175 2.78 20.23 -6.87
N SER A 176 1.80 19.98 -7.75
CA SER A 176 0.86 18.87 -7.62
C SER A 176 1.62 17.53 -7.57
N ILE A 177 1.18 16.63 -6.69
CA ILE A 177 1.81 15.34 -6.48
C ILE A 177 1.35 14.37 -7.57
N ALA A 178 2.27 13.92 -8.43
CA ALA A 178 1.98 12.94 -9.47
C ALA A 178 1.84 11.52 -8.89
N HIS A 179 2.74 11.12 -8.00
CA HIS A 179 2.72 9.80 -7.36
C HIS A 179 3.08 9.93 -5.87
N LEU A 180 2.46 9.09 -5.04
CA LEU A 180 2.77 8.99 -3.61
C LEU A 180 2.73 7.52 -3.21
N THR A 181 3.68 7.10 -2.39
CA THR A 181 3.69 5.77 -1.78
C THR A 181 4.12 5.85 -0.31
N VAL A 182 3.59 4.93 0.49
CA VAL A 182 3.91 4.81 1.91
C VAL A 182 4.85 3.64 2.10
N CYS A 183 5.96 3.87 2.80
CA CYS A 183 6.88 2.79 3.16
C CYS A 183 6.18 1.86 4.17
N GLN A 184 6.31 0.55 3.97
CA GLN A 184 5.69 -0.45 4.85
C GLN A 184 6.59 -0.81 6.04
N GLY A 185 7.91 -0.63 5.92
CA GLY A 185 8.89 -0.96 6.96
C GLY A 185 9.28 0.20 7.86
N LYS A 186 8.98 1.45 7.47
CA LYS A 186 9.30 2.67 8.23
C LYS A 186 8.19 3.70 8.05
N PRO A 187 7.99 4.64 9.00
CA PRO A 187 6.96 5.68 8.92
C PRO A 187 7.38 6.80 7.95
N TRP A 188 7.61 6.44 6.69
CA TRP A 188 8.10 7.32 5.63
C TRP A 188 7.13 7.36 4.47
N ILE A 189 7.06 8.50 3.81
CA ILE A 189 6.27 8.73 2.60
C ILE A 189 7.23 9.16 1.50
N ALA A 190 7.17 8.53 0.34
CA ALA A 190 7.87 8.99 -0.85
C ALA A 190 6.85 9.52 -1.85
N TYR A 191 7.14 10.66 -2.46
CA TYR A 191 6.27 11.23 -3.48
C TYR A 191 7.07 11.89 -4.60
N SER A 192 6.47 11.95 -5.78
CA SER A 192 6.97 12.70 -6.92
C SER A 192 6.00 13.79 -7.34
N THR A 193 6.50 14.95 -7.72
CA THR A 193 5.67 16.06 -8.24
C THR A 193 5.47 15.93 -9.75
N THR A 194 4.49 16.66 -10.30
CA THR A 194 4.28 16.77 -11.75
C THR A 194 5.45 17.43 -12.49
N LYS A 195 6.33 18.14 -11.79
CA LYS A 195 7.58 18.69 -12.31
C LYS A 195 8.77 17.72 -12.27
N GLY A 196 8.59 16.53 -11.71
CA GLY A 196 9.60 15.48 -11.65
C GLY A 196 10.47 15.47 -10.40
N ASP A 197 10.20 16.33 -9.41
CA ASP A 197 10.91 16.26 -8.13
C ASP A 197 10.52 14.99 -7.39
N VAL A 198 11.47 14.35 -6.70
CA VAL A 198 11.22 13.18 -5.85
C VAL A 198 11.66 13.48 -4.42
N ILE A 199 10.75 13.31 -3.46
CA ILE A 199 10.98 13.64 -2.06
C ILE A 199 10.66 12.43 -1.19
N VAL A 200 11.49 12.18 -0.18
CA VAL A 200 11.20 11.23 0.90
C VAL A 200 10.99 12.00 2.19
N TYR A 201 9.79 11.91 2.77
CA TYR A 201 9.37 12.56 4.00
C TYR A 201 9.32 11.56 5.17
N SER A 202 9.82 11.97 6.33
CA SER A 202 9.81 11.16 7.57
C SER A 202 8.81 11.73 8.56
N LEU A 203 7.77 10.95 8.90
CA LEU A 203 6.76 11.37 9.88
C LEU A 203 7.38 11.67 11.26
N PRO A 204 8.27 10.83 11.84
CA PRO A 204 8.84 11.10 13.16
C PRO A 204 9.67 12.38 13.23
N LEU A 205 10.30 12.78 12.12
CA LEU A 205 11.13 13.98 12.07
C LEU A 205 10.37 15.21 11.54
N ALA A 206 9.14 15.01 11.08
CA ALA A 206 8.31 16.00 10.41
C ALA A 206 9.04 16.77 9.27
N GLN A 207 9.96 16.10 8.56
CA GLN A 207 10.80 16.74 7.53
C GLN A 207 11.17 15.78 6.40
N SER A 208 11.63 16.33 5.28
CA SER A 208 12.23 15.57 4.18
C SER A 208 13.58 14.99 4.61
N LEU A 209 13.78 13.69 4.37
CA LEU A 209 15.07 13.00 4.52
C LEU A 209 15.99 13.29 3.32
N CYS A 210 15.42 13.34 2.13
CA CYS A 210 16.12 13.66 0.90
C CYS A 210 15.16 14.24 -0.15
N ARG A 211 15.73 15.00 -1.08
CA ARG A 211 15.03 15.66 -2.18
C ARG A 211 15.90 15.54 -3.42
N TYR A 212 15.34 15.05 -4.51
CA TYR A 212 15.95 14.99 -5.82
C TYR A 212 15.15 15.92 -6.71
N LEU A 213 15.75 17.05 -7.07
CA LEU A 213 15.07 18.09 -7.83
C LEU A 213 15.35 17.90 -9.32
N ASN A 214 14.36 18.19 -10.14
CA ASN A 214 14.57 18.22 -11.58
C ASN A 214 15.42 19.46 -11.94
N GLU A 215 16.59 19.26 -12.57
CA GLU A 215 17.57 20.32 -12.86
C GLU A 215 17.08 21.31 -13.93
N ASP A 216 16.04 20.96 -14.69
CA ASP A 216 15.43 21.85 -15.70
C ASP A 216 14.60 23.02 -15.12
N ARG A 217 14.78 23.33 -13.83
CA ARG A 217 14.30 24.57 -13.20
C ARG A 217 15.15 25.76 -13.64
N ASN A 218 15.09 26.10 -14.93
CA ASN A 218 15.45 27.45 -15.37
C ASN A 218 14.28 28.37 -15.06
N ASP A 219 14.37 29.06 -13.93
CA ASP A 219 13.58 30.27 -13.64
C ASP A 219 13.97 31.40 -14.61
#